data_AF-A0A349BWM2-F1
#
_entry.id   AF-A0A349BWM2-F1
#
_cell.length_a   1.000
_cell.length_b   1.000
_cell.length_c   1.000
_cell.angle_alpha   90.00
_cell.angle_beta   90.00
_cell.angle_gamma   90.00
#
_symmetry.space_group_name_H-M   'P 1'
#
loop_
_entity.id
_entity.type
_entity.pdbx_description
1 polymer ?
#
loop_
_entity_poly.entity_id
_entity_poly.type
_entity_poly.pdbx_seq_one_letter_code
_entity_poly.pdbx_strand_id
1 'polypeptide(L)' 'MIIVYLLVLVIGFYALVKGADLFVDGSSNIARMLHVPGLIIGLTIVAFGTSAPELAVSTYAALQGAN' A
#
# COMPACT_ATOMS: atom_id res chain seq x y z
N MET A 1 22.61 16.17 -7.93
CA MET A 1 21.16 16.14 -8.19
C MET A 1 20.63 14.72 -8.42
N ILE A 2 21.22 13.91 -9.30
CA ILE A 2 20.76 12.53 -9.57
C ILE A 2 20.70 11.64 -8.30
N ILE A 3 21.72 11.72 -7.44
CA ILE A 3 21.80 10.94 -6.19
C ILE A 3 20.64 11.30 -5.25
N VAL A 4 20.29 12.59 -5.16
CA VAL A 4 19.18 13.04 -4.31
C VAL A 4 17.85 12.47 -4.81
N TYR A 5 17.61 12.47 -6.13
CA TYR A 5 16.40 11.86 -6.70
C TYR A 5 16.32 10.36 -6.44
N LEU A 6 17.42 9.63 -6.56
CA LEU A 6 17.45 8.20 -6.26
C LEU A 6 17.18 7.93 -4.77
N LEU A 7 17.73 8.74 -3.87
CA LEU A 7 17.46 8.61 -2.43
C LEU A 7 15.98 8.85 -2.12
N VAL A 8 15.39 9.90 -2.68
CA VAL A 8 13.95 10.21 -2.51
C VAL A 8 13.08 9.10 -3.07
N LEU A 9 13.43 8.54 -4.23
CA LEU A 9 12.71 7.41 -4.83
C LEU A 9 12.72 6.19 -3.90
N VAL A 10 13.88 5.78 -3.39
CA VAL A 10 14.02 4.60 -2.53
C VAL A 10 13.28 4.79 -1.21
N ILE A 11 13.43 5.96 -0.57
CA ILE A 11 12.77 6.27 0.70
C ILE A 11 11.25 6.35 0.52
N GLY A 12 10.78 7.00 -0.54
CA GLY A 12 9.36 7.13 -0.85
C GLY A 12 8.71 5.77 -1.13
N PHE A 13 9.38 4.93 -1.92
CA PHE A 13 8.90 3.58 -2.21
C PHE A 13 8.86 2.72 -0.95
N TYR A 14 9.92 2.77 -0.12
CA TYR A 14 9.95 2.07 1.16
C TYR A 14 8.82 2.52 2.10
N ALA A 15 8.59 3.83 2.22
CA ALA A 15 7.52 4.38 3.04
C ALA A 15 6.13 3.93 2.53
N LEU A 16 5.93 3.88 1.22
CA LEU A 16 4.68 3.45 0.61
C LEU A 16 4.37 1.97 0.90
N VAL A 17 5.35 1.09 0.69
CA VAL A 17 5.22 -0.35 0.99
C VAL A 17 4.98 -0.56 2.48
N LYS A 18 5.78 0.09 3.35
CA LYS A 18 5.59 -0.03 4.81
C LYS A 18 4.25 0.51 5.28
N GLY A 19 3.75 1.58 4.66
CA GLY A 19 2.43 2.13 4.96
C GLY A 19 1.32 1.14 4.60
N ALA A 20 1.43 0.47 3.44
CA ALA A 20 0.50 -0.57 3.02
C ALA A 20 0.55 -1.79 3.95
N ASP A 21 1.73 -2.27 4.34
CA ASP A 21 1.88 -3.37 5.30
C ASP A 21 1.19 -3.05 6.63
N LEU A 22 1.47 -1.86 7.18
CA LEU A 22 0.90 -1.44 8.47
C LEU A 22 -0.63 -1.29 8.41
N PHE A 23 -1.15 -0.82 7.27
CA PHE A 23 -2.58 -0.77 7.00
C PHE A 23 -3.19 -2.19 6.98
N VAL A 24 -2.59 -3.13 6.24
CA VAL A 24 -3.07 -4.52 6.16
C VAL A 24 -3.06 -5.18 7.53
N ASP A 25 -1.97 -5.05 8.28
CA ASP A 25 -1.82 -5.65 9.60
C ASP A 25 -2.84 -5.08 10.59
N GLY A 26 -2.98 -3.74 10.62
CA GLY A 26 -3.94 -3.05 11.47
C GLY A 26 -5.38 -3.47 11.15
N SER A 27 -5.79 -3.38 9.89
CA SER A 27 -7.13 -3.76 9.45
C SER A 27 -7.42 -5.25 9.66
N SER A 28 -6.45 -6.13 9.39
CA SER A 28 -6.60 -7.58 9.58
C SER A 28 -6.72 -7.95 11.07
N ASN A 29 -6.00 -7.27 11.96
CA ASN A 29 -6.14 -7.45 13.40
C ASN A 29 -7.55 -7.06 13.88
N ILE A 30 -8.07 -5.91 13.43
CA ILE A 30 -9.44 -5.47 13.75
C ILE A 30 -10.46 -6.47 13.23
N ALA A 31 -10.34 -6.92 11.97
CA ALA A 31 -11.25 -7.90 11.39
C ALA A 31 -11.24 -9.24 12.15
N ARG A 32 -10.06 -9.70 12.60
CA ARG A 32 -9.94 -10.88 13.47
C ARG A 32 -10.64 -10.69 14.81
N MET A 33 -10.52 -9.52 15.45
CA MET A 33 -11.24 -9.20 16.69
C MET A 33 -12.76 -9.21 16.52
N LEU A 34 -13.23 -8.85 15.32
CA LEU A 34 -14.64 -8.91 14.94
C LEU A 34 -15.12 -10.30 14.48
N HIS A 35 -14.29 -11.35 14.65
CA HIS A 35 -14.58 -12.72 14.22
C HIS A 35 -14.86 -12.87 12.71
N VAL A 36 -14.29 -11.99 11.88
CA VAL A 36 -14.38 -12.13 10.42
C VAL A 36 -13.55 -13.35 9.97
N PRO A 37 -14.08 -14.22 9.10
CA PRO A 37 -13.34 -15.37 8.60
C PRO A 37 -12.04 -14.97 7.89
N GLY A 38 -10.94 -15.68 8.16
CA GLY A 38 -9.62 -15.40 7.57
C GLY A 38 -9.62 -15.40 6.04
N LEU A 39 -10.48 -16.22 5.42
CA LEU A 39 -10.68 -16.21 3.97
C LEU A 39 -11.18 -14.86 3.45
N ILE A 40 -12.14 -14.24 4.14
CA ILE A 40 -12.66 -12.92 3.77
C ILE A 40 -11.56 -11.87 3.93
N ILE A 41 -10.79 -11.92 5.03
CA ILE A 41 -9.67 -11.01 5.27
C ILE A 41 -8.62 -11.10 4.15
N GLY A 42 -8.25 -12.33 3.75
CA GLY A 42 -7.29 -12.57 2.68
C GLY A 42 -7.78 -12.09 1.31
N LEU A 43 -9.02 -12.42 0.96
CA LEU A 43 -9.62 -12.05 -0.33
C LEU A 43 -9.95 -10.55 -0.45
N THR A 44 -10.00 -9.83 0.67
CA THR A 44 -10.34 -8.41 0.68
C THR A 44 -9.17 -7.56 1.16
N ILE A 45 -8.93 -7.48 2.46
CA ILE A 45 -7.95 -6.58 3.09
C ILE A 45 -6.53 -6.83 2.56
N VAL A 46 -6.10 -8.09 2.54
CA VAL A 46 -4.73 -8.43 2.09
C VAL A 46 -4.59 -8.18 0.59
N ALA A 47 -5.53 -8.68 -0.21
CA ALA A 47 -5.52 -8.47 -1.66
C ALA A 47 -5.52 -6.98 -2.04
N PHE A 48 -6.29 -6.14 -1.35
CA PHE A 48 -6.30 -4.69 -1.57
C PHE A 48 -4.99 -4.04 -1.13
N GLY A 49 -4.48 -4.43 0.04
CA GLY A 49 -3.26 -3.83 0.58
C GLY A 49 -2.02 -4.10 -0.26
N THR A 50 -1.91 -5.28 -0.88
CA THR A 50 -0.80 -5.58 -1.80
C THR A 50 -0.82 -4.75 -3.09
N SER A 51 -1.97 -4.17 -3.45
CA SER A 51 -2.11 -3.30 -4.63
C SER A 51 -2.25 -1.81 -4.28
N ALA A 52 -2.22 -1.47 -2.99
CA ALA A 52 -2.36 -0.09 -2.52
C ALA A 52 -1.19 0.81 -2.97
N PRO A 53 0.08 0.35 -2.94
CA PRO A 53 1.20 1.13 -3.48
C PRO A 53 1.02 1.45 -4.97
N GLU A 54 0.65 0.47 -5.77
CA GLU A 54 0.45 0.59 -7.22
C GLU A 54 -0.72 1.51 -7.54
N LEU A 55 -1.82 1.42 -6.80
CA LEU A 55 -2.96 2.32 -6.93
C LEU A 55 -2.55 3.75 -6.62
N ALA A 56 -1.80 3.98 -5.54
CA ALA A 56 -1.34 5.31 -5.16
C ALA A 56 -0.44 5.94 -6.24
N VAL A 57 0.53 5.18 -6.76
CA VAL A 57 1.44 5.64 -7.83
C VAL A 57 0.69 5.87 -9.13
N SER A 58 -0.18 4.94 -9.54
CA SER A 58 -0.93 5.04 -10.79
C SER A 58 -1.92 6.20 -10.77
N THR A 59 -2.61 6.41 -9.64
CA THR A 59 -3.50 7.55 -9.44
C THR A 59 -2.72 8.86 -9.49
N TYR A 60 -1.57 8.92 -8.83
CA TYR A 60 -0.71 10.10 -8.87
C TYR A 60 -0.22 10.42 -10.28
N ALA A 61 0.23 9.41 -11.03
CA ALA A 61 0.69 9.56 -12.41
C ALA A 61 -0.44 10.04 -13.34
N ALA A 62 -1.65 9.48 -13.19
CA ALA A 62 -2.82 9.89 -13.95
C ALA A 62 -3.21 11.35 -13.67
N LEU A 63 -3.17 11.79 -12.40
CA LEU A 63 -3.45 13.18 -12.02
C LEU A 63 -2.42 14.17 -12.57
N GLN A 64 -1.17 13.73 -12.74
CA GLN A 64 -0.10 14.53 -13.33
C GLN A 64 -0.12 14.53 -14.88
N GLY A 65 -1.07 13.81 -15.50
CA GLY A 65 -1.15 13.69 -16.96
C GLY A 65 0.03 12.91 -17.57
N ALA A 66 0.69 12.06 -16.77
CA ALA A 66 1.87 11.31 -17.16
C ALA A 66 1.55 9.84 -17.57
N ASN A 67 0.30 9.58 -17.96
CA ASN A 67 -0.24 8.25 -18.28
C ASN A 67 -0.76 8.16 -19.72
#